data_AF-W6M0G9-F1
#
_entry.id   AF-W6M0G9-F1
#
_cell.length_a   1.000
_cell.length_b   1.000
_cell.length_c   1.000
_cell.angle_alpha   90.00
_cell.angle_beta   90.00
_cell.angle_gamma   90.00
#
_symmetry.space_group_name_H-M   'P 1'
#
loop_
_entity.id
_entity.type
_entity.pdbx_description
1 polymer ?
#
loop_
_entity_poly.entity_id
_entity_poly.type
_entity_poly.pdbx_seq_one_letter_code
_entity_poly.pdbx_strand_id
1 'polypeptide(L)'
;MNAALNAAQLHSKTLPDLIHKLLMSRQESLVLFHKLAMLKPVAPAGSVYHLLRRFRQALVDYLALGPFEIYEALEEQSADSPYRQARDVARRLYTQIDHTTQTALDFHDRYEDELAESALPELNQELSRLGESLATRIELEDRIVAAVRHVDTSVAA
;
A
#
# COMPACT_ATOMS: atom_id res chain seq x y z
N MET A 1 26.95 -29.24 -11.22
CA MET A 1 27.04 -27.78 -10.98
C MET A 1 25.66 -27.10 -11.11
N ASN A 2 24.58 -27.72 -10.64
CA ASN A 2 23.19 -27.24 -10.86
C ASN A 2 22.47 -26.83 -9.56
N ALA A 3 23.21 -26.51 -8.50
CA ALA A 3 22.63 -26.09 -7.23
C ALA A 3 22.46 -24.56 -7.09
N ALA A 4 23.10 -23.77 -7.95
CA ALA A 4 23.07 -22.31 -7.88
C ALA A 4 21.92 -21.66 -8.66
N LEU A 5 21.24 -22.40 -9.56
CA LEU A 5 20.14 -21.87 -10.37
C LEU A 5 18.77 -21.87 -9.67
N ASN A 6 18.63 -22.59 -8.54
CA ASN A 6 17.35 -22.67 -7.82
C ASN A 6 17.20 -21.65 -6.68
N ALA A 7 18.28 -20.99 -6.24
CA ALA A 7 18.21 -20.02 -5.15
C ALA A 7 17.71 -18.63 -5.60
N ALA A 8 17.94 -18.25 -6.87
CA ALA A 8 17.45 -16.98 -7.43
C ALA A 8 15.94 -17.01 -7.77
N GLN A 9 15.33 -18.19 -7.82
CA GLN A 9 13.94 -18.38 -8.26
C GLN A 9 12.93 -18.37 -7.10
N LEU A 10 13.39 -18.14 -5.85
CA LEU A 10 12.54 -18.30 -4.67
C LEU A 10 11.71 -17.06 -4.30
N HIS A 11 12.01 -15.85 -4.81
CA HIS A 11 11.17 -14.66 -4.53
C HIS A 11 11.12 -13.59 -5.64
N SER A 12 11.52 -13.86 -6.88
CA SER A 12 11.37 -12.85 -7.95
C SER A 12 9.92 -12.84 -8.46
N LYS A 13 9.03 -12.17 -7.72
CA LYS A 13 7.72 -11.78 -8.28
C LYS A 13 7.98 -10.80 -9.42
N THR A 14 7.32 -11.00 -10.54
CA THR A 14 7.46 -10.05 -11.66
C THR A 14 6.79 -8.72 -11.29
N LEU A 15 7.21 -7.61 -11.92
CA LEU A 15 6.57 -6.31 -11.70
C LEU A 15 5.03 -6.35 -11.88
N PRO A 16 4.47 -7.02 -12.92
CA PRO A 16 3.02 -7.22 -13.03
C PRO A 16 2.39 -7.95 -11.84
N ASP A 17 3.05 -8.97 -11.28
CA ASP A 17 2.56 -9.68 -10.09
C ASP A 17 2.58 -8.78 -8.85
N LEU A 18 3.61 -7.95 -8.70
CA LEU A 18 3.70 -6.96 -7.62
C LEU A 18 2.61 -5.89 -7.74
N ILE A 19 2.30 -5.44 -8.96
CA ILE A 19 1.17 -4.53 -9.21
C ILE A 19 -0.16 -5.20 -8.85
N HIS A 20 -0.37 -6.48 -9.20
CA HIS A 20 -1.56 -7.20 -8.75
C HIS A 20 -1.65 -7.28 -7.23
N LYS A 21 -0.53 -7.60 -6.55
CA LYS A 21 -0.46 -7.63 -5.09
C LYS A 21 -0.82 -6.27 -4.48
N LEU A 22 -0.28 -5.17 -5.02
CA LEU A 22 -0.60 -3.80 -4.60
C LEU A 22 -2.10 -3.52 -4.65
N LEU A 23 -2.73 -3.83 -5.77
CA LEU A 23 -4.16 -3.56 -5.97
C LEU A 23 -5.03 -4.41 -5.03
N MET A 24 -4.64 -5.66 -4.79
CA MET A 24 -5.34 -6.54 -3.84
C MET A 24 -5.24 -6.03 -2.40
N SER A 25 -4.02 -5.70 -1.94
CA SER A 25 -3.82 -5.16 -0.59
C SER A 25 -4.48 -3.79 -0.38
N ARG A 26 -4.44 -2.92 -1.40
CA ARG A 26 -5.18 -1.66 -1.41
C ARG A 26 -6.68 -1.90 -1.24
N GLN A 27 -7.26 -2.82 -2.00
CA GLN A 27 -8.68 -3.14 -1.94
C GLN A 27 -9.08 -3.67 -0.56
N GLU A 28 -8.27 -4.54 0.04
CA GLU A 28 -8.52 -5.06 1.39
C GLU A 28 -8.49 -3.92 2.43
N SER A 29 -7.46 -3.07 2.39
CA SER A 29 -7.33 -1.90 3.28
C SER A 29 -8.54 -0.97 3.14
N LEU A 30 -8.94 -0.62 1.92
CA LEU A 30 -10.09 0.25 1.67
C LEU A 30 -11.41 -0.37 2.15
N VAL A 31 -11.63 -1.67 2.00
CA VAL A 31 -12.85 -2.32 2.51
C VAL A 31 -12.95 -2.20 4.02
N LEU A 32 -11.83 -2.36 4.73
CA LEU A 32 -11.78 -2.23 6.18
C LEU A 32 -11.93 -0.76 6.62
N PHE A 33 -11.32 0.18 5.90
CA PHE A 33 -11.51 1.62 6.09
C PHE A 33 -12.98 2.02 6.00
N HIS A 34 -13.67 1.63 4.93
CA HIS A 34 -15.09 1.97 4.76
C HIS A 34 -15.96 1.35 5.86
N LYS A 35 -15.66 0.12 6.28
CA LYS A 35 -16.37 -0.51 7.41
C LYS A 35 -16.21 0.28 8.69
N LEU A 36 -15.00 0.80 8.98
CA LEU A 36 -14.75 1.67 10.14
C LEU A 36 -15.51 2.99 10.03
N ALA A 37 -15.44 3.65 8.88
CA ALA A 37 -16.12 4.93 8.64
C ALA A 37 -17.66 4.84 8.74
N MET A 38 -18.23 3.66 8.52
CA MET A 38 -19.68 3.40 8.63
C MET A 38 -20.12 2.95 10.03
N LEU A 39 -19.21 2.84 11.01
CA LEU A 39 -19.58 2.44 12.36
C LEU A 39 -20.50 3.48 13.01
N LYS A 40 -21.60 3.01 13.61
CA LYS A 40 -22.53 3.85 14.35
C LYS A 40 -22.02 4.10 15.77
N PRO A 41 -22.41 5.23 16.41
CA PRO A 41 -22.01 5.56 17.78
C PRO A 41 -22.36 4.51 18.85
N VAL A 42 -23.28 3.59 18.54
CA VAL A 42 -23.79 2.56 19.46
C VAL A 42 -23.06 1.21 19.29
N ALA A 43 -22.04 1.14 18.42
CA ALA A 43 -21.28 -0.10 18.23
C ALA A 43 -20.54 -0.50 19.53
N PRO A 44 -20.56 -1.78 19.94
CA PRO A 44 -19.80 -2.24 21.09
C PRO A 44 -18.30 -1.99 20.89
N ALA A 45 -17.62 -1.39 21.89
CA ALA A 45 -16.20 -1.00 21.80
C ALA A 45 -15.28 -2.15 21.34
N GLY A 46 -15.51 -3.37 21.82
CA GLY A 46 -14.74 -4.55 21.40
C GLY A 46 -14.87 -4.89 19.91
N SER A 47 -16.02 -4.61 19.29
CA SER A 47 -16.21 -4.81 17.84
C SER A 47 -15.47 -3.77 17.00
N VAL A 48 -15.44 -2.53 17.49
CA VAL A 48 -14.69 -1.42 16.88
C VAL A 48 -13.20 -1.72 16.94
N TYR A 49 -12.70 -2.11 18.11
CA TYR A 49 -11.29 -2.43 18.31
C TYR A 49 -10.82 -3.60 17.43
N HIS A 50 -11.62 -4.68 17.34
CA HIS A 50 -11.28 -5.80 16.48
C HIS A 50 -11.20 -5.40 15.00
N LEU A 51 -12.13 -4.57 14.53
CA LEU A 51 -12.11 -4.07 13.17
C LEU A 51 -10.95 -3.11 12.93
N LEU A 52 -10.64 -2.24 13.91
CA LEU A 52 -9.52 -1.30 13.86
C LEU A 52 -8.18 -2.02 13.77
N ARG A 53 -7.96 -3.06 14.57
CA ARG A 53 -6.76 -3.91 14.50
C ARG A 53 -6.61 -4.57 13.12
N ARG A 54 -7.69 -5.10 12.56
CA ARG A 54 -7.68 -5.68 11.21
C ARG A 54 -7.34 -4.64 10.15
N PHE A 55 -7.93 -3.45 10.25
CA PHE A 55 -7.63 -2.35 9.33
C PHE A 55 -6.16 -1.94 9.41
N ARG A 56 -5.63 -1.77 10.63
CA ARG A 56 -4.21 -1.42 10.86
C ARG A 56 -3.26 -2.42 10.21
N GLN A 57 -3.49 -3.71 10.39
CA GLN A 57 -2.67 -4.76 9.77
C GLN A 57 -2.72 -4.65 8.23
N ALA A 58 -3.92 -4.61 7.66
CA ALA A 58 -4.09 -4.49 6.20
C ALA A 58 -3.52 -3.19 5.64
N LEU A 59 -3.57 -2.10 6.41
CA LEU A 59 -2.96 -0.82 6.07
C LEU A 59 -1.44 -0.99 5.98
N VAL A 60 -0.76 -1.45 7.02
CA VAL A 60 0.70 -1.62 7.00
C VAL A 60 1.14 -2.58 5.88
N ASP A 61 0.41 -3.69 5.70
CA ASP A 61 0.68 -4.64 4.61
C ASP A 61 0.58 -3.97 3.23
N TYR A 62 -0.40 -3.10 3.02
CA TYR A 62 -0.52 -2.30 1.81
C TYR A 62 0.61 -1.26 1.67
N LEU A 63 0.90 -0.51 2.74
CA LEU A 63 1.89 0.57 2.71
C LEU A 63 3.28 0.04 2.36
N ALA A 64 3.62 -1.16 2.87
CA ALA A 64 4.91 -1.82 2.71
C ALA A 64 5.24 -2.22 1.26
N LEU A 65 4.23 -2.49 0.42
CA LEU A 65 4.46 -2.98 -0.95
C LEU A 65 5.22 -1.99 -1.83
N GLY A 66 5.01 -0.69 -1.63
CA GLY A 66 5.71 0.36 -2.36
C GLY A 66 7.23 0.31 -2.13
N PRO A 67 7.71 0.69 -0.92
CA PRO A 67 9.13 0.82 -0.63
C PRO A 67 9.90 -0.51 -0.62
N PHE A 68 9.28 -1.62 -0.21
CA PHE A 68 10.00 -2.88 0.02
C PHE A 68 9.89 -3.91 -1.11
N GLU A 69 8.94 -3.78 -2.04
CA GLU A 69 8.83 -4.73 -3.16
C GLU A 69 8.85 -3.99 -4.50
N ILE A 70 7.98 -3.01 -4.70
CA ILE A 70 7.79 -2.38 -6.02
C ILE A 70 8.97 -1.48 -6.39
N TYR A 71 9.42 -0.63 -5.47
CA TYR A 71 10.54 0.28 -5.76
C TYR A 71 11.86 -0.49 -5.93
N GLU A 72 12.10 -1.51 -5.10
CA GLU A 72 13.25 -2.40 -5.27
C GLU A 72 13.21 -3.07 -6.66
N ALA A 73 12.08 -3.69 -7.01
CA ALA A 73 11.93 -4.35 -8.31
C ALA A 73 12.08 -3.39 -9.51
N LEU A 74 11.66 -2.12 -9.38
CA LEU A 74 11.85 -1.10 -10.41
C LEU A 74 13.32 -0.65 -10.51
N GLU A 75 14.01 -0.50 -9.38
CA GLU A 75 15.42 -0.08 -9.35
C GLU A 75 16.37 -1.16 -9.89
N GLU A 76 16.06 -2.44 -9.66
CA GLU A 76 16.80 -3.60 -10.18
C GLU A 76 16.68 -3.77 -11.70
N GLN A 77 15.75 -3.07 -12.35
CA GLN A 77 15.59 -3.14 -13.80
C GLN A 77 16.83 -2.61 -14.53
N SER A 78 17.28 -3.38 -15.53
CA SER A 78 18.35 -2.96 -16.43
C SER A 78 17.99 -1.66 -17.17
N ALA A 79 18.99 -0.96 -17.70
CA ALA A 79 18.73 0.24 -18.49
C ALA A 79 17.75 -0.06 -19.64
N ASP A 80 17.95 -1.15 -20.37
CA ASP A 80 17.13 -1.50 -21.54
C ASP A 80 15.80 -2.16 -21.18
N SER A 81 15.45 -2.22 -19.88
CA SER A 81 14.16 -2.73 -19.43
C SER A 81 13.01 -1.88 -19.98
N PRO A 82 11.91 -2.51 -20.43
CA PRO A 82 10.74 -1.77 -20.88
C PRO A 82 10.08 -0.98 -19.73
N TYR A 83 10.38 -1.30 -18.47
CA TYR A 83 9.89 -0.60 -17.29
C TYR A 83 10.69 0.67 -16.92
N ARG A 84 11.64 1.11 -17.75
CA ARG A 84 12.43 2.35 -17.52
C ARG A 84 11.53 3.55 -17.21
N GLN A 85 10.46 3.74 -17.97
CA GLN A 85 9.53 4.84 -17.75
C GLN A 85 8.81 4.73 -16.39
N ALA A 86 8.41 3.52 -16.00
CA ALA A 86 7.79 3.27 -14.71
C ALA A 86 8.76 3.59 -13.55
N ARG A 87 10.04 3.23 -13.68
CA ARG A 87 11.08 3.59 -12.71
C ARG A 87 11.23 5.11 -12.58
N ASP A 88 11.29 5.83 -13.70
CA ASP A 88 11.44 7.29 -13.67
C ASP A 88 10.22 7.99 -13.05
N VAL A 89 9.01 7.46 -13.29
CA VAL A 89 7.79 7.93 -12.63
C VAL A 89 7.85 7.66 -11.13
N ALA A 90 8.20 6.44 -10.70
CA ALA A 90 8.28 6.09 -9.28
C ALA A 90 9.28 6.98 -8.52
N ARG A 91 10.47 7.20 -9.07
CA ARG A 91 11.48 8.11 -8.47
C ARG A 91 10.96 9.53 -8.25
N ARG A 92 10.19 10.08 -9.20
CA ARG A 92 9.62 11.43 -9.08
C ARG A 92 8.52 11.53 -8.02
N LEU A 93 7.81 10.43 -7.76
CA LEU A 93 6.68 10.39 -6.83
C LEU A 93 7.09 9.92 -5.44
N TYR A 94 8.29 9.37 -5.29
CA TYR A 94 8.79 8.78 -4.04
C TYR A 94 8.53 9.66 -2.81
N THR A 95 8.98 10.92 -2.82
CA THR A 95 8.83 11.82 -1.67
C THR A 95 7.37 12.10 -1.30
N GLN A 96 6.47 12.15 -2.27
CA GLN A 96 5.04 12.36 -2.00
C GLN A 96 4.41 11.09 -1.42
N ILE A 97 4.76 9.92 -1.95
CA ILE A 97 4.30 8.62 -1.43
C ILE A 97 4.85 8.38 -0.01
N ASP A 98 6.09 8.76 0.25
CA ASP A 98 6.71 8.69 1.58
C ASP A 98 5.95 9.55 2.60
N HIS A 99 5.60 10.79 2.24
CA HIS A 99 4.75 11.64 3.09
C HIS A 99 3.40 10.97 3.42
N THR A 100 2.71 10.39 2.42
CA THR A 100 1.45 9.67 2.69
C THR A 100 1.65 8.44 3.57
N THR A 101 2.81 7.79 3.46
CA THR A 101 3.20 6.64 4.29
C THR A 101 3.35 7.08 5.75
N GLN A 102 4.06 8.18 5.99
CA GLN A 102 4.22 8.71 7.34
C GLN A 102 2.87 9.08 7.97
N THR A 103 1.99 9.77 7.25
CA THR A 103 0.64 10.09 7.76
C THR A 103 -0.15 8.83 8.14
N ALA A 104 -0.01 7.74 7.35
CA ALA A 104 -0.69 6.49 7.62
C ALA A 104 -0.07 5.70 8.80
N LEU A 105 1.25 5.81 9.00
CA LEU A 105 1.95 5.27 10.17
C LEU A 105 1.59 6.04 11.45
N ASP A 106 1.49 7.36 11.38
CA ASP A 106 1.03 8.17 12.52
C ASP A 106 -0.37 7.74 12.99
N PHE A 107 -1.28 7.44 12.05
CA PHE A 107 -2.57 6.84 12.37
C PHE A 107 -2.40 5.44 12.99
N HIS A 108 -1.57 4.59 12.40
CA HIS A 108 -1.34 3.23 12.88
C HIS A 108 -0.90 3.22 14.36
N ASP A 109 0.12 4.02 14.68
CA ASP A 109 0.77 4.07 15.98
C ASP A 109 -0.15 4.64 17.06
N ARG A 110 -1.00 5.61 16.68
CA ARG A 110 -2.02 6.17 17.57
C ARG A 110 -2.99 5.13 18.12
N TYR A 111 -3.22 4.04 17.39
CA TYR A 111 -4.20 3.01 17.72
C TYR A 111 -3.56 1.64 18.00
N GLU A 112 -2.27 1.59 18.33
CA GLU A 112 -1.50 0.35 18.49
C GLU A 112 -1.97 -0.52 19.66
N ASP A 113 -2.22 0.03 20.86
CA ASP A 113 -2.83 -0.63 22.05
C ASP A 113 -3.11 0.37 23.21
N GLU A 114 -3.83 -0.04 24.28
CA GLU A 114 -4.32 0.65 25.51
C GLU A 114 -4.87 2.10 25.35
N LEU A 115 -4.13 2.97 24.69
CA LEU A 115 -4.51 4.28 24.18
C LEU A 115 -5.69 4.24 23.20
N ALA A 116 -5.99 3.08 22.60
CA ALA A 116 -7.05 2.97 21.61
C ALA A 116 -8.43 3.34 22.19
N GLU A 117 -8.75 2.93 23.43
CA GLU A 117 -10.05 3.25 24.05
C GLU A 117 -10.22 4.75 24.30
N SER A 118 -9.17 5.42 24.78
CA SER A 118 -9.20 6.88 25.00
C SER A 118 -9.11 7.68 23.70
N ALA A 119 -8.61 7.08 22.61
CA ALA A 119 -8.52 7.68 21.29
C ALA A 119 -9.74 7.41 20.37
N LEU A 120 -10.67 6.52 20.77
CA LEU A 120 -11.91 6.27 20.01
C LEU A 120 -12.76 7.53 19.75
N PRO A 121 -12.87 8.52 20.65
CA PRO A 121 -13.62 9.74 20.39
C PRO A 121 -13.11 10.54 19.18
N GLU A 122 -11.82 10.44 18.87
CA GLU A 122 -11.17 11.14 17.76
C GLU A 122 -11.12 10.31 16.47
N LEU A 123 -11.55 9.04 16.51
CA LEU A 123 -11.41 8.09 15.40
C LEU A 123 -12.01 8.61 14.08
N ASN A 124 -13.17 9.26 14.11
CA ASN A 124 -13.78 9.80 12.89
C ASN A 124 -12.94 10.91 12.24
N GLN A 125 -12.32 11.76 13.06
CA GLN A 125 -11.46 12.83 12.57
C GLN A 125 -10.18 12.26 11.98
N GLU A 126 -9.59 11.27 12.65
CA GLU A 126 -8.36 10.62 12.19
C GLU A 126 -8.60 9.78 10.93
N LEU A 127 -9.74 9.09 10.83
CA LEU A 127 -10.15 8.40 9.60
C LEU A 127 -10.37 9.37 8.43
N SER A 128 -10.87 10.58 8.69
CA SER A 128 -11.05 11.60 7.64
C SER A 128 -9.69 12.05 7.09
N ARG A 129 -8.75 12.39 7.98
CA ARG A 129 -7.37 12.76 7.61
C ARG A 129 -6.65 11.63 6.86
N LEU A 130 -6.79 10.40 7.36
CA LEU A 130 -6.22 9.23 6.72
C LEU A 130 -6.82 9.01 5.34
N GLY A 131 -8.14 9.17 5.18
CA GLY A 131 -8.84 9.02 3.90
C GLY A 131 -8.33 9.98 2.83
N GLU A 132 -8.09 11.25 3.18
CA GLU A 132 -7.50 12.24 2.27
C GLU A 132 -6.07 11.87 1.85
N SER A 133 -5.26 11.41 2.81
CA SER A 133 -3.89 10.94 2.53
C SER A 133 -3.88 9.69 1.63
N LEU A 134 -4.79 8.74 1.89
CA LEU A 134 -4.94 7.53 1.07
C LEU A 134 -5.43 7.85 -0.35
N ALA A 135 -6.35 8.80 -0.52
CA ALA A 135 -6.79 9.24 -1.83
C ALA A 135 -5.61 9.80 -2.64
N THR A 136 -4.81 10.68 -2.02
CA THR A 136 -3.58 11.22 -2.62
C THR A 136 -2.61 10.10 -2.98
N ARG A 137 -2.39 9.15 -2.08
CA ARG A 137 -1.51 7.99 -2.31
C ARG A 137 -1.96 7.17 -3.51
N ILE A 138 -3.26 6.89 -3.61
CA ILE A 138 -3.84 6.09 -4.70
C ILE A 138 -3.61 6.76 -6.05
N GLU A 139 -3.82 8.07 -6.15
CA GLU A 139 -3.56 8.82 -7.39
C GLU A 139 -2.08 8.76 -7.82
N LEU A 140 -1.15 8.82 -6.86
CA LEU A 140 0.28 8.70 -7.13
C LEU A 140 0.65 7.28 -7.57
N GLU A 141 0.15 6.27 -6.88
CA GLU A 141 0.37 4.87 -7.22
C GLU A 141 -0.24 4.50 -8.57
N ASP A 142 -1.41 5.03 -8.92
CA ASP A 142 -2.07 4.76 -10.19
C ASP A 142 -1.24 5.23 -11.40
N ARG A 143 -0.44 6.30 -11.23
CA ARG A 143 0.52 6.73 -12.26
C ARG A 143 1.65 5.72 -12.46
N ILE A 144 2.09 5.07 -11.39
CA ILE A 144 3.10 4.00 -11.45
C ILE A 144 2.49 2.74 -12.08
N VAL A 145 1.30 2.34 -11.62
CA VAL A 145 0.54 1.19 -12.16
C VAL A 145 0.30 1.35 -13.66
N ALA A 146 -0.13 2.53 -14.11
CA ALA A 146 -0.33 2.82 -15.52
C ALA A 146 0.97 2.67 -16.31
N ALA A 147 2.08 3.23 -15.82
CA ALA A 147 3.37 3.13 -16.49
C ALA A 147 3.88 1.68 -16.60
N VAL A 148 3.60 0.82 -15.60
CA VAL A 148 3.92 -0.61 -15.67
C VAL A 148 3.03 -1.32 -16.69
N ARG A 149 1.71 -1.10 -16.66
CA ARG A 149 0.75 -1.78 -17.56
C ARG A 149 0.83 -1.34 -19.03
N HIS A 150 1.28 -0.12 -19.30
CA HIS A 150 1.52 0.36 -20.66
C HIS A 150 2.56 -0.49 -21.39
N VAL A 151 3.52 -1.06 -20.67
CA VAL A 151 4.50 -2.01 -21.23
C VAL A 151 3.83 -3.32 -21.67
N ASP A 152 2.99 -3.91 -20.81
CA ASP A 152 2.34 -5.19 -21.09
C ASP A 152 1.49 -5.14 -22.36
N THR A 153 0.82 -4.00 -22.60
CA THR A 153 -0.01 -3.81 -23.80
C THR A 153 0.83 -3.59 -25.06
N SER A 154 2.02 -3.00 -24.95
CA SER A 154 2.93 -2.76 -26.08
C SER A 154 3.75 -3.99 -26.49
N VAL A 155 3.94 -4.95 -25.58
CA VAL A 155 4.67 -6.20 -25.86
C VAL A 155 3.72 -7.28 -26.43
N ALA A 156 2.42 -7.18 -26.16
CA ALA A 156 1.39 -8.10 -26.66
C ALA A 156 0.83 -7.72 -28.06
N ALA A 157 1.26 -6.60 -28.63
CA ALA A 157 0.85 -6.10 -29.95
C ALA A 157 1.97 -6.29 -30.98
#